data_AF-A0A357CXS7-F1
#
_entry.id   AF-A0A357CXS7-F1
#
_cell.length_a   1.000
_cell.length_b   1.000
_cell.length_c   1.000
_cell.angle_alpha   90.00
_cell.angle_beta   90.00
_cell.angle_gamma   90.00
#
_symmetry.space_group_name_H-M   'P 1'
#
loop_
_entity.id
_entity.type
_entity.pdbx_description
1 polymer ?
#
loop_
_entity_poly.entity_id
_entity_poly.type
_entity_poly.pdbx_seq_one_letter_code
_entity_poly.pdbx_strand_id
1 'polypeptide(L)'
;MFKNYLKQNITRIPCDDDIGYTLLSLFIAEEGGGLNFTLEDVANSWKKYITYAYTAERVALDNLLKGIEPSKAAEIDNPYDEWIGADIRCDGYGYMAPCDPEKAAKMAKTDAMISHRNNGIYGSMYFSAVISAGFCLSDAKKALTKGLEYIPDDCELANGVRWALDNYDSVRDYRHAVEIVDAR
;
A
#
# COMPACT_ATOMS: atom_id res chain seq x y z
N MET A 1 -12.72 21.04 -11.99
CA MET A 1 -12.80 19.63 -11.53
C MET A 1 -12.90 19.53 -10.00
N PHE A 2 -12.06 20.23 -9.22
CA PHE A 2 -12.03 20.14 -7.75
C PHE A 2 -13.25 20.70 -6.99
N LYS A 3 -14.07 21.58 -7.57
CA LYS A 3 -15.23 22.19 -6.86
C LYS A 3 -16.23 21.16 -6.32
N ASN A 4 -16.43 20.04 -7.02
CA ASN A 4 -17.37 18.98 -6.61
C ASN A 4 -16.86 18.18 -5.40
N TYR A 5 -15.57 18.25 -5.09
CA TYR A 5 -14.92 17.56 -3.98
C TYR A 5 -14.82 18.42 -2.71
N LEU A 6 -15.38 19.64 -2.73
CA LEU A 6 -15.47 20.47 -1.54
C LEU A 6 -16.62 19.99 -0.65
N LYS A 7 -16.46 20.04 0.68
CA LYS A 7 -17.40 19.54 1.69
C LYS A 7 -18.88 19.89 1.40
N GLN A 8 -19.15 21.11 0.93
CA GLN A 8 -20.49 21.61 0.63
C GLN A 8 -21.11 21.08 -0.68
N ASN A 9 -20.31 20.48 -1.56
CA ASN A 9 -20.71 20.04 -2.89
C ASN A 9 -20.64 18.51 -3.07
N ILE A 10 -20.10 17.78 -2.09
CA ILE A 10 -20.10 16.30 -2.11
C ILE A 10 -21.54 15.82 -1.90
N THR A 11 -22.15 15.29 -2.96
CA THR A 11 -23.49 14.66 -2.92
C THR A 11 -23.43 13.14 -3.04
N ARG A 12 -22.26 12.60 -3.38
CA ARG A 12 -21.96 11.18 -3.53
C ARG A 12 -20.47 10.96 -3.32
N ILE A 13 -20.11 9.75 -2.90
CA ILE A 13 -18.72 9.31 -2.87
C ILE A 13 -18.41 8.73 -4.27
N PRO A 14 -17.41 9.24 -4.99
CA PRO A 14 -16.99 8.65 -6.24
C PRO A 14 -16.37 7.26 -6.00
N CYS A 15 -16.30 6.44 -7.06
CA CYS A 15 -15.53 5.20 -6.99
C CYS A 15 -14.08 5.56 -6.69
N ASP A 16 -13.49 4.85 -5.73
CA ASP A 16 -12.15 5.04 -5.22
C ASP A 16 -11.52 3.65 -5.15
N ASP A 17 -10.46 3.44 -5.92
CA ASP A 17 -9.78 2.17 -5.99
C ASP A 17 -9.04 1.84 -4.68
N ASP A 18 -8.58 2.83 -3.91
CA ASP A 18 -7.92 2.62 -2.62
C ASP A 18 -8.84 1.89 -1.62
N ILE A 19 -10.10 2.31 -1.57
CA ILE A 19 -11.15 1.64 -0.77
C ILE A 19 -11.48 0.26 -1.38
N GLY A 20 -11.56 0.18 -2.71
CA GLY A 20 -11.84 -1.07 -3.42
C GLY A 20 -10.81 -2.16 -3.15
N TYR A 21 -9.52 -1.83 -3.21
CA TYR A 21 -8.45 -2.77 -2.89
C TYR A 21 -8.39 -3.12 -1.41
N THR A 22 -8.73 -2.19 -0.51
CA THR A 22 -8.85 -2.52 0.92
C THR A 22 -9.88 -3.64 1.13
N LEU A 23 -11.03 -3.59 0.45
CA LEU A 23 -12.01 -4.69 0.47
C LEU A 23 -11.50 -5.94 -0.25
N LEU A 24 -10.75 -5.78 -1.35
CA LEU A 24 -10.14 -6.91 -2.06
C LEU A 24 -9.20 -7.72 -1.15
N SER A 25 -8.46 -7.07 -0.25
CA SER A 25 -7.58 -7.74 0.71
C SER A 25 -8.34 -8.74 1.60
N LEU A 26 -9.57 -8.40 1.99
CA LEU A 26 -10.45 -9.31 2.73
C LEU A 26 -10.84 -10.50 1.86
N PHE A 27 -11.25 -10.27 0.61
CA PHE A 27 -11.62 -11.37 -0.30
C PHE A 27 -10.44 -12.29 -0.63
N ILE A 28 -9.24 -11.73 -0.78
CA ILE A 28 -8.01 -12.52 -0.93
C ILE A 28 -7.83 -13.46 0.28
N ALA A 29 -8.03 -12.97 1.50
CA ALA A 29 -7.90 -13.78 2.70
C ALA A 29 -9.04 -14.81 2.83
N GLU A 30 -10.29 -14.43 2.59
CA GLU A 30 -11.46 -15.31 2.76
C GLU A 30 -11.56 -16.42 1.71
N GLU A 31 -11.17 -16.12 0.46
CA GLU A 31 -11.29 -17.07 -0.66
C GLU A 31 -9.98 -17.80 -0.98
N GLY A 32 -8.84 -17.28 -0.49
CA GLY A 32 -7.51 -17.88 -0.67
C GLY A 32 -7.04 -18.68 0.55
N GLY A 33 -5.73 -18.67 0.78
CA GLY A 33 -5.08 -19.37 1.91
C GLY A 33 -5.24 -18.72 3.30
N GLY A 34 -6.31 -17.97 3.56
CA GLY A 34 -6.44 -17.21 4.82
C GLY A 34 -5.36 -16.13 4.92
N LEU A 35 -4.85 -15.90 6.12
CA LEU A 35 -3.71 -14.98 6.34
C LEU A 35 -2.39 -15.49 5.74
N ASN A 36 -2.36 -16.70 5.15
CA ASN A 36 -1.21 -17.29 4.45
C ASN A 36 -1.47 -17.43 2.95
N PHE A 37 -2.35 -16.59 2.38
CA PHE A 37 -2.62 -16.57 0.95
C PHE A 37 -1.33 -16.46 0.13
N THR A 38 -1.38 -17.04 -1.07
CA THR A 38 -0.29 -17.08 -2.04
C THR A 38 -0.40 -15.95 -3.06
N LEU A 39 0.65 -15.72 -3.84
CA LEU A 39 0.60 -14.77 -4.95
C LEU A 39 -0.44 -15.19 -6.00
N GLU A 40 -0.64 -16.49 -6.18
CA GLU A 40 -1.66 -17.07 -7.04
C GLU A 40 -3.08 -16.77 -6.54
N ASP A 41 -3.31 -16.80 -5.22
CA ASP A 41 -4.59 -16.40 -4.63
C ASP A 41 -4.89 -14.91 -4.92
N VAL A 42 -3.88 -14.05 -4.76
CA VAL A 42 -3.96 -12.62 -5.12
C VAL A 42 -4.34 -12.47 -6.60
N ALA A 43 -3.61 -13.13 -7.50
CA ALA A 43 -3.85 -13.06 -8.94
C ALA A 43 -5.27 -13.52 -9.31
N ASN A 44 -5.78 -14.57 -8.65
CA ASN A 44 -7.13 -15.08 -8.88
C ASN A 44 -8.20 -14.09 -8.42
N SER A 45 -8.05 -13.52 -7.24
CA SER A 45 -8.94 -12.47 -6.75
C SER A 45 -8.93 -11.22 -7.63
N TRP A 46 -7.75 -10.81 -8.11
CA TRP A 46 -7.60 -9.69 -9.04
C TRP A 46 -8.37 -9.92 -10.35
N LYS A 47 -8.18 -11.06 -11.00
CA LYS A 47 -8.91 -11.43 -12.23
C LYS A 47 -10.43 -11.53 -12.02
N LYS A 48 -10.85 -11.91 -10.81
CA LYS A 48 -12.27 -12.10 -10.48
C LYS A 48 -12.99 -10.79 -10.19
N TYR A 49 -12.36 -9.87 -9.46
CA TYR A 49 -13.03 -8.72 -8.85
C TYR A 49 -12.62 -7.38 -9.45
N ILE A 50 -11.40 -7.23 -9.93
CA ILE A 50 -10.94 -5.95 -10.46
C ILE A 50 -11.43 -5.79 -11.90
N THR A 51 -12.32 -4.84 -12.10
CA THR A 51 -12.86 -4.49 -13.43
C THR A 51 -12.17 -3.27 -14.02
N TYR A 52 -11.51 -2.46 -13.19
CA TYR A 52 -10.82 -1.25 -13.61
C TYR A 52 -9.63 -1.00 -12.69
N ALA A 53 -8.50 -0.64 -13.29
CA ALA A 53 -7.23 -0.36 -12.61
C ALA A 53 -6.47 0.73 -13.37
N TYR A 54 -5.49 1.36 -12.72
CA TYR A 54 -4.66 2.42 -13.28
C TYR A 54 -3.18 2.05 -13.21
N THR A 55 -2.34 2.70 -14.02
CA THR A 55 -0.86 2.64 -13.91
C THR A 55 -0.30 1.22 -13.76
N ALA A 56 0.44 0.93 -12.68
CA ALA A 56 1.08 -0.36 -12.42
C ALA A 56 0.08 -1.51 -12.32
N GLU A 57 -1.02 -1.29 -11.60
CA GLU A 57 -2.10 -2.24 -11.42
C GLU A 57 -2.75 -2.59 -12.74
N ARG A 58 -2.93 -1.59 -13.61
CA ARG A 58 -3.51 -1.80 -14.94
C ARG A 58 -2.63 -2.71 -15.80
N VAL A 59 -1.34 -2.41 -15.86
CA VAL A 59 -0.39 -3.21 -16.63
C VAL A 59 -0.33 -4.64 -16.09
N ALA A 60 -0.24 -4.80 -14.78
CA ALA A 60 -0.23 -6.10 -14.14
C ALA A 60 -1.52 -6.90 -14.41
N LEU A 61 -2.69 -6.28 -14.29
CA LEU A 61 -3.97 -6.92 -14.58
C LEU A 61 -4.06 -7.35 -16.05
N ASP A 62 -3.68 -6.48 -16.99
CA ASP A 62 -3.67 -6.81 -18.41
C ASP A 62 -2.69 -7.97 -18.71
N ASN A 63 -1.55 -8.04 -18.02
CA ASN A 63 -0.59 -9.14 -18.12
C ASN A 63 -1.16 -10.46 -17.58
N LEU A 64 -1.79 -10.44 -16.40
CA LEU A 64 -2.49 -11.61 -15.83
C LEU A 64 -3.58 -12.14 -16.77
N LEU A 65 -4.34 -11.24 -17.41
CA LEU A 65 -5.39 -11.61 -18.36
C LEU A 65 -4.83 -12.20 -19.67
N LYS A 66 -3.59 -11.87 -20.04
CA LYS A 66 -2.85 -12.49 -21.15
C LYS A 66 -2.22 -13.84 -20.76
N GLY A 67 -2.38 -14.28 -19.52
CA GLY A 67 -1.80 -15.53 -19.03
C GLY A 67 -0.33 -15.44 -18.63
N ILE A 68 0.20 -14.24 -18.42
CA ILE A 68 1.53 -14.07 -17.81
C ILE A 68 1.46 -14.54 -16.36
N GLU A 69 2.48 -15.30 -15.94
CA GLU A 69 2.62 -15.80 -14.58
C GLU A 69 2.56 -14.66 -13.55
N PRO A 70 1.88 -14.83 -12.39
CA PRO A 70 1.75 -13.78 -11.37
C PRO A 70 3.08 -13.18 -10.92
N SER A 71 4.12 -14.02 -10.80
CA SER A 71 5.47 -13.58 -10.43
C SER A 71 6.16 -12.69 -11.47
N LYS A 72 5.62 -12.60 -12.69
CA LYS A 72 6.15 -11.78 -13.80
C LYS A 72 5.20 -10.67 -14.25
N ALA A 73 3.96 -10.67 -13.79
CA ALA A 73 2.94 -9.72 -14.20
C ALA A 73 3.36 -8.25 -13.99
N ALA A 74 4.06 -7.96 -12.90
CA ALA A 74 4.56 -6.63 -12.60
C ALA A 74 5.78 -6.18 -13.42
N GLU A 75 6.55 -7.10 -14.03
CA GLU A 75 7.84 -6.77 -14.68
C GLU A 75 7.68 -6.43 -16.17
N ILE A 76 6.65 -6.95 -16.82
CA ILE A 76 6.49 -6.86 -18.27
C ILE A 76 5.79 -5.54 -18.63
N ASP A 77 6.53 -4.65 -19.30
CA ASP A 77 6.05 -3.37 -19.83
C ASP A 77 5.43 -2.44 -18.77
N ASN A 78 5.89 -2.53 -17.51
CA ASN A 78 5.37 -1.76 -16.39
C ASN A 78 6.39 -0.72 -15.87
N PRO A 79 6.36 0.52 -16.37
CA PRO A 79 7.29 1.57 -15.92
C PRO A 79 6.88 2.20 -14.56
N TYR A 80 5.81 1.70 -13.94
CA TYR A 80 5.20 2.28 -12.74
C TYR A 80 5.39 1.38 -11.50
N ASP A 81 6.17 0.31 -11.60
CA ASP A 81 6.26 -0.74 -10.58
C ASP A 81 6.91 -0.29 -9.26
N GLU A 82 7.54 0.89 -9.21
CA GLU A 82 8.01 1.54 -7.97
C GLU A 82 7.11 2.70 -7.49
N TRP A 83 5.93 2.92 -8.09
CA TRP A 83 5.00 3.97 -7.66
C TRP A 83 4.20 3.56 -6.42
N ILE A 84 3.38 4.49 -5.90
CA ILE A 84 2.68 4.35 -4.62
C ILE A 84 1.47 3.39 -4.64
N GLY A 85 1.14 2.77 -5.77
CA GLY A 85 -0.14 2.06 -5.94
C GLY A 85 -0.34 0.86 -5.00
N ALA A 86 0.74 0.16 -4.63
CA ALA A 86 0.69 -0.90 -3.62
C ALA A 86 0.68 -0.38 -2.17
N ASP A 87 1.18 0.82 -1.92
CA ASP A 87 1.17 1.47 -0.61
C ASP A 87 -0.27 1.83 -0.19
N ILE A 88 -0.96 2.59 -1.05
CA ILE A 88 -2.29 3.16 -0.79
C ILE A 88 -3.43 2.12 -0.63
N ARG A 89 -3.16 0.83 -0.86
CA ARG A 89 -4.12 -0.26 -0.69
C ARG A 89 -3.80 -1.26 0.42
N CYS A 90 -2.72 -1.05 1.16
CA CYS A 90 -2.18 -2.07 2.06
C CYS A 90 -2.90 -2.17 3.42
N ASP A 91 -3.75 -1.19 3.73
CA ASP A 91 -4.50 -1.04 4.98
C ASP A 91 -5.09 -2.33 5.55
N GLY A 92 -5.78 -3.09 4.70
CA GLY A 92 -6.48 -4.30 5.12
C GLY A 92 -5.55 -5.37 5.72
N TYR A 93 -4.30 -5.44 5.27
CA TYR A 93 -3.31 -6.37 5.84
C TYR A 93 -2.87 -5.94 7.24
N GLY A 94 -2.79 -4.63 7.50
CA GLY A 94 -2.58 -4.09 8.84
C GLY A 94 -3.75 -4.40 9.78
N TYR A 95 -4.99 -4.23 9.30
CA TYR A 95 -6.21 -4.53 10.08
C TYR A 95 -6.36 -6.01 10.42
N MET A 96 -5.96 -6.91 9.52
CA MET A 96 -6.04 -8.36 9.73
C MET A 96 -4.96 -8.92 10.65
N ALA A 97 -3.90 -8.15 10.94
CA ALA A 97 -2.79 -8.58 11.81
C ALA A 97 -2.52 -7.54 12.92
N PRO A 98 -3.50 -7.25 13.80
CA PRO A 98 -3.31 -6.26 14.85
C PRO A 98 -2.19 -6.70 15.81
N CYS A 99 -1.29 -5.78 16.16
CA CYS A 99 -0.16 -6.03 17.04
C CYS A 99 0.87 -7.05 16.52
N ASP A 100 0.77 -7.49 15.25
CA ASP A 100 1.72 -8.37 14.56
C ASP A 100 2.20 -7.74 13.23
N PRO A 101 3.14 -6.76 13.32
CA PRO A 101 3.58 -6.02 12.14
C PRO A 101 4.36 -6.88 11.14
N GLU A 102 5.00 -7.95 11.61
CA GLU A 102 5.69 -8.91 10.73
C GLU A 102 4.70 -9.63 9.82
N LYS A 103 3.57 -10.09 10.39
CA LYS A 103 2.52 -10.73 9.63
C LYS A 103 1.86 -9.77 8.64
N ALA A 104 1.59 -8.53 9.06
CA ALA A 104 1.04 -7.49 8.20
C ALA A 104 1.95 -7.22 7.00
N ALA A 105 3.24 -6.97 7.23
CA ALA A 105 4.21 -6.71 6.17
C ALA A 105 4.38 -7.91 5.21
N LYS A 106 4.32 -9.15 5.71
CA LYS A 106 4.37 -10.35 4.86
C LYS A 106 3.16 -10.46 3.92
N MET A 107 1.95 -10.24 4.42
CA MET A 107 0.74 -10.25 3.57
C MET A 107 0.80 -9.13 2.53
N ALA A 108 1.15 -7.91 2.95
CA ALA A 108 1.29 -6.76 2.07
C ALA A 108 2.35 -6.99 0.97
N LYS A 109 3.49 -7.60 1.32
CA LYS A 109 4.51 -7.99 0.33
C LYS A 109 3.95 -8.96 -0.71
N THR A 110 3.23 -10.00 -0.27
CA THR A 110 2.66 -11.00 -1.18
C THR A 110 1.67 -10.37 -2.15
N ASP A 111 0.80 -9.46 -1.70
CA ASP A 111 -0.08 -8.72 -2.60
C ASP A 111 0.69 -7.77 -3.52
N ALA A 112 1.55 -6.92 -2.96
CA ALA A 112 2.27 -5.89 -3.72
C ALA A 112 3.11 -6.48 -4.88
N MET A 113 3.64 -7.69 -4.71
CA MET A 113 4.38 -8.41 -5.75
C MET A 113 3.60 -8.64 -7.04
N ILE A 114 2.26 -8.56 -7.03
CA ILE A 114 1.46 -8.75 -8.23
C ILE A 114 1.64 -7.61 -9.24
N SER A 115 1.90 -6.38 -8.78
CA SER A 115 2.00 -5.19 -9.64
C SER A 115 3.22 -4.29 -9.40
N HIS A 116 3.96 -4.48 -8.31
CA HIS A 116 5.08 -3.62 -7.91
C HIS A 116 6.39 -4.38 -7.67
N ARG A 117 7.50 -3.65 -7.66
CA ARG A 117 8.86 -4.08 -7.30
C ARG A 117 9.52 -3.05 -6.38
N ASN A 118 10.63 -3.43 -5.73
CA ASN A 118 11.48 -2.54 -4.93
C ASN A 118 10.70 -1.59 -4.01
N ASN A 119 10.87 -0.27 -4.15
CA ASN A 119 10.21 0.73 -3.30
C ASN A 119 8.69 0.68 -3.37
N GLY A 120 8.12 0.26 -4.51
CA GLY A 120 6.68 0.05 -4.65
C GLY A 120 6.16 -1.04 -3.71
N ILE A 121 6.94 -2.10 -3.48
CA ILE A 121 6.63 -3.12 -2.46
C ILE A 121 6.92 -2.60 -1.05
N TYR A 122 8.02 -1.87 -0.87
CA TYR A 122 8.45 -1.43 0.45
C TYR A 122 7.46 -0.44 1.08
N GLY A 123 6.80 0.41 0.30
CA GLY A 123 5.72 1.28 0.78
C GLY A 123 4.60 0.48 1.45
N SER A 124 4.08 -0.52 0.73
CA SER A 124 3.04 -1.44 1.21
C SER A 124 3.45 -2.19 2.48
N MET A 125 4.69 -2.71 2.50
CA MET A 125 5.24 -3.40 3.67
C MET A 125 5.33 -2.47 4.89
N TYR A 126 5.86 -1.26 4.69
CA TYR A 126 6.05 -0.27 5.74
C TYR A 126 4.71 0.16 6.36
N PHE A 127 3.76 0.65 5.56
CA PHE A 127 2.51 1.18 6.10
C PHE A 127 1.62 0.09 6.71
N SER A 128 1.61 -1.12 6.16
CA SER A 128 0.92 -2.25 6.80
C SER A 128 1.48 -2.57 8.18
N ALA A 129 2.81 -2.53 8.34
CA ALA A 129 3.45 -2.70 9.64
C ALA A 129 3.13 -1.56 10.61
N VAL A 130 3.13 -0.31 10.14
CA VAL A 130 2.76 0.87 10.95
C VAL A 130 1.32 0.76 11.45
N ILE A 131 0.37 0.42 10.57
CA ILE A 131 -1.05 0.25 10.92
C ILE A 131 -1.21 -0.85 11.97
N SER A 132 -0.59 -2.01 11.75
CA SER A 132 -0.58 -3.11 12.70
C SER A 132 -0.02 -2.71 14.08
N ALA A 133 1.10 -2.00 14.10
CA ALA A 133 1.72 -1.52 15.33
C ALA A 133 0.85 -0.49 16.08
N GLY A 134 0.05 0.30 15.35
CA GLY A 134 -0.90 1.26 15.92
C GLY A 134 -1.97 0.63 16.83
N PHE A 135 -2.24 -0.68 16.71
CA PHE A 135 -3.17 -1.37 17.60
C PHE A 135 -2.60 -1.62 19.01
N CYS A 136 -1.27 -1.63 19.19
CA CYS A 136 -0.62 -1.81 20.50
C CYS A 136 0.19 -0.60 20.99
N LEU A 137 0.45 0.38 20.12
CA LEU A 137 1.21 1.58 20.45
C LEU A 137 0.28 2.78 20.57
N SER A 138 0.44 3.55 21.65
CA SER A 138 -0.30 4.80 21.89
C SER A 138 0.37 6.05 21.31
N ASP A 139 1.46 5.87 20.56
CA ASP A 139 2.31 6.95 20.04
C ASP A 139 2.56 6.74 18.55
N ALA A 140 2.11 7.70 17.74
CA ALA A 140 2.20 7.64 16.28
C ALA A 140 3.66 7.64 15.80
N LYS A 141 4.55 8.43 16.44
CA LYS A 141 5.98 8.48 16.09
C LYS A 141 6.63 7.12 16.37
N LYS A 142 6.27 6.44 17.46
CA LYS A 142 6.73 5.07 17.73
C LYS A 142 6.23 4.06 16.71
N ALA A 143 4.96 4.14 16.29
CA ALA A 143 4.42 3.26 15.26
C ALA A 143 5.12 3.46 13.90
N LEU A 144 5.34 4.71 13.49
CA LEU A 144 6.08 5.06 12.28
C LEU A 144 7.53 4.54 12.34
N THR A 145 8.24 4.77 13.45
CA THR A 145 9.59 4.23 13.64
C THR A 145 9.60 2.70 13.61
N LYS A 146 8.59 2.03 14.18
CA LYS A 146 8.48 0.56 14.18
C LYS A 146 8.35 -0.01 12.77
N GLY A 147 7.66 0.69 11.86
CA GLY A 147 7.51 0.29 10.47
C GLY A 147 8.85 0.13 9.73
N LEU A 148 9.86 0.92 10.08
CA LEU A 148 11.20 0.85 9.45
C LEU A 148 11.89 -0.51 9.64
N GLU A 149 11.54 -1.27 10.68
CA GLU A 149 12.10 -2.61 10.92
C GLU A 149 11.64 -3.65 9.88
N TYR A 150 10.64 -3.33 9.06
CA TYR A 150 9.99 -4.26 8.13
C TYR A 150 10.26 -3.94 6.66
N ILE A 151 11.23 -3.09 6.37
CA ILE A 151 11.73 -2.77 5.02
C ILE A 151 13.27 -2.81 5.00
N PRO A 152 13.93 -2.87 3.82
CA PRO A 152 15.39 -2.78 3.77
C PRO A 152 15.90 -1.46 4.36
N ASP A 153 16.94 -1.54 5.19
CA ASP A 153 17.44 -0.41 5.98
C ASP A 153 18.00 0.73 5.11
N ASP A 154 18.51 0.40 3.92
CA ASP A 154 19.19 1.29 2.98
C ASP A 154 18.34 1.70 1.76
N CYS A 155 17.04 1.38 1.74
CA CYS A 155 16.17 1.79 0.63
C CYS A 155 15.81 3.28 0.66
N GLU A 156 15.39 3.82 -0.49
CA GLU A 156 15.02 5.24 -0.63
C GLU A 156 13.87 5.62 0.30
N LEU A 157 12.86 4.76 0.41
CA LEU A 157 11.74 4.95 1.33
C LEU A 157 12.20 5.08 2.78
N ALA A 158 13.08 4.19 3.27
CA ALA A 158 13.59 4.23 4.64
C ALA A 158 14.31 5.55 4.92
N ASN A 159 15.11 6.03 3.98
CA ASN A 159 15.79 7.33 4.09
C ASN A 159 14.79 8.50 4.12
N GLY A 160 13.75 8.46 3.29
CA GLY A 160 12.69 9.46 3.28
C GLY A 160 11.90 9.50 4.59
N VAL A 161 11.56 8.34 5.14
CA VAL A 161 10.84 8.21 6.42
C VAL A 161 11.70 8.69 7.59
N ARG A 162 12.99 8.32 7.66
CA ARG A 162 13.90 8.82 8.71
C ARG A 162 14.01 10.34 8.68
N TRP A 163 14.19 10.91 7.50
CA TRP A 163 14.18 12.37 7.33
C TRP A 163 12.85 12.99 7.80
N ALA A 164 11.70 12.38 7.49
CA ALA A 164 10.41 12.87 7.97
C ALA A 164 10.28 12.79 9.50
N LEU A 165 10.76 11.70 10.11
CA LEU A 165 10.76 11.48 11.57
C LEU A 165 11.68 12.47 12.31
N ASP A 166 12.81 12.83 11.71
CA ASP A 166 13.73 13.85 12.24
C ASP A 166 13.08 15.24 12.25
N ASN A 167 12.20 15.53 11.29
CA ASN A 167 11.45 16.78 11.21
C ASN A 167 10.12 16.77 11.99
N TYR A 168 9.70 15.60 12.51
CA TYR A 168 8.35 15.37 13.06
C TYR A 168 7.91 16.44 14.08
N ASP A 169 8.78 16.78 15.03
CA ASP A 169 8.45 17.72 16.12
C ASP A 169 8.42 19.19 15.67
N SER A 170 8.92 19.49 14.47
CA SER A 170 8.88 20.84 13.87
C SER A 170 7.61 21.10 13.05
N VAL A 171 6.90 20.04 12.65
CA VAL A 171 5.69 20.13 11.84
C VAL A 171 4.54 20.69 12.68
N ARG A 172 3.83 21.69 12.15
CA ARG A 172 2.71 22.35 12.85
C ARG A 172 1.36 21.80 12.41
N ASP A 173 1.24 21.59 11.10
CA ASP A 173 0.08 21.02 10.43
C ASP A 173 0.50 20.41 9.09
N TYR A 174 -0.44 19.80 8.37
CA TYR A 174 -0.17 19.15 7.10
C TYR A 174 0.32 20.11 6.00
N ARG A 175 0.00 21.42 6.07
CA ARG A 175 0.47 22.40 5.09
C ARG A 175 1.94 22.72 5.33
N HIS A 176 2.31 22.91 6.60
CA HIS A 176 3.71 23.07 6.98
C HIS A 176 4.54 21.84 6.60
N ALA A 177 3.99 20.63 6.74
CA ALA A 177 4.67 19.41 6.29
C ALA A 177 4.96 19.43 4.79
N VAL A 178 3.98 19.83 3.96
CA VAL A 178 4.16 19.97 2.50
C VAL A 178 5.23 21.01 2.18
N GLU A 179 5.22 22.18 2.84
CA GLU A 179 6.24 23.21 2.65
C GLU A 179 7.66 22.71 2.95
N ILE A 180 7.83 21.91 4.01
CA ILE A 180 9.14 21.31 4.36
C ILE A 180 9.57 20.28 3.30
N VAL A 181 8.64 19.48 2.78
CA VAL A 181 8.91 18.50 1.71
C VAL A 181 9.28 19.20 0.40
N ASP A 182 8.55 20.24 0.01
CA ASP A 182 8.80 20.98 -1.24
C ASP A 182 10.12 21.79 -1.20
N ALA A 183 10.61 22.12 0.00
CA ALA A 183 11.87 22.85 0.20
C ALA A 183 13.11 21.94 0.24
N ARG A 184 12.94 20.62 0.23
CA ARG A 184 14.01 19.62 0.25
C ARG A 184 14.68 19.46 -1.12
#